data_AF-A0A7W4CM02-F1
#
_entry.id   AF-A0A7W4CM02-F1
#
_cell.length_a   1.000
_cell.length_b   1.000
_cell.length_c   1.000
_cell.angle_alpha   90.00
_cell.angle_beta   90.00
_cell.angle_gamma   90.00
#
_symmetry.space_group_name_H-M   'P 1'
#
loop_
_entity.id
_entity.type
_entity.pdbx_description
1 polymer ?
#
loop_
_entity_poly.entity_id
_entity_poly.type
_entity_poly.pdbx_seq_one_letter_code
_entity_poly.pdbx_strand_id
1 'polypeptide(L)'
;MTPEEIADDVARPRAPGFTLDPFQELNGRGLAAIHRLYLRDLSAVGALMGDIRAGLRQPGELAPAVRGMPMAQNLRLFGTACGASCRAITTHHQIEDFHLYPQLEVQGNEVLNAVLFRLRQEHRGLEHLIEVLAEAADALATDPSPARFDACAERFAALDRAVRSHFRYEEDEIGPAIGYYGVRV
;
A
#
# COMPACT_ATOMS: atom_id res chain seq x y z
N MET A 1 7.60 -0.93 -10.57
CA MET A 1 8.62 -1.57 -9.74
C MET A 1 8.14 -2.97 -9.39
N THR A 2 9.02 -3.96 -9.37
CA THR A 2 8.74 -5.31 -8.87
C THR A 2 8.67 -5.31 -7.34
N PRO A 3 8.11 -6.36 -6.70
CA PRO A 3 8.15 -6.50 -5.24
C PRO A 3 9.57 -6.43 -4.68
N GLU A 4 10.54 -7.03 -5.37
CA GLU A 4 11.95 -7.05 -4.98
C GLU A 4 12.57 -5.65 -5.07
N GLU A 5 12.28 -4.90 -6.13
CA GLU A 5 12.73 -3.51 -6.27
C GLU A 5 12.12 -2.60 -5.20
N ILE A 6 10.83 -2.80 -4.86
CA ILE A 6 10.17 -2.08 -3.77
C ILE A 6 10.87 -2.39 -2.45
N ALA A 7 11.20 -3.66 -2.19
CA ALA A 7 11.80 -4.10 -0.93
C ALA A 7 13.32 -3.87 -0.83
N ASP A 8 13.97 -3.36 -1.89
CA ASP A 8 15.41 -3.08 -1.89
C ASP A 8 15.74 -1.86 -1.00
N ASP A 9 16.13 -2.18 0.24
CA ASP A 9 16.49 -1.21 1.27
C ASP A 9 17.81 -0.48 0.98
N VAL A 10 18.72 -1.09 0.21
CA VAL A 10 20.01 -0.48 -0.15
C VAL A 10 19.81 0.59 -1.21
N ALA A 11 18.86 0.38 -2.13
CA ALA A 11 18.53 1.34 -3.19
C ALA A 11 17.63 2.51 -2.72
N ARG A 12 17.16 2.49 -1.47
CA ARG A 12 16.27 3.53 -0.91
C ARG A 12 17.08 4.72 -0.38
N PRO A 13 16.77 5.97 -0.80
CA PRO A 13 17.33 7.15 -0.16
C PRO A 13 16.86 7.25 1.30
N ARG A 14 17.60 7.99 2.12
CA ARG A 14 17.29 8.18 3.55
C ARG A 14 17.09 9.65 3.85
N ALA A 15 15.99 9.99 4.49
CA ALA A 15 15.70 11.33 4.95
C ALA A 15 16.74 11.78 5.99
N PRO A 16 16.97 13.10 6.14
CA PRO A 16 17.78 13.59 7.24
C PRO A 16 17.12 13.30 8.59
N GLY A 17 17.92 13.23 9.64
CA GLY A 17 17.40 13.12 11.00
C GLY A 17 16.71 14.41 11.45
N PHE A 18 15.55 14.27 12.09
CA PHE A 18 14.80 15.38 12.70
C PHE A 18 14.84 15.25 14.22
N THR A 19 15.14 16.34 14.92
CA THR A 19 14.97 16.40 16.38
C THR A 19 13.55 16.89 16.66
N LEU A 20 12.74 16.05 17.31
CA LEU A 20 11.33 16.29 17.53
C LEU A 20 11.05 16.57 19.01
N ASP A 21 10.08 17.46 19.27
CA ASP A 21 9.43 17.52 20.56
C ASP A 21 8.31 16.44 20.68
N PRO A 22 7.78 16.18 21.88
CA PRO A 22 6.73 15.17 22.08
C PRO A 22 5.43 15.39 21.27
N PHE A 23 5.08 16.64 20.95
CA PHE A 23 3.90 16.94 20.15
C PHE A 23 4.14 16.66 18.66
N GLN A 24 5.33 16.99 18.16
CA GLN A 24 5.77 16.64 16.81
C GLN A 24 5.87 15.12 16.62
N GLU A 25 6.40 14.40 17.61
CA GLU A 25 6.39 12.92 17.60
C GLU A 25 4.97 12.35 17.50
N LEU A 26 4.00 12.93 18.21
CA LEU A 26 2.62 12.48 18.17
C LEU A 26 1.99 12.72 16.80
N ASN A 27 2.19 13.91 16.23
CA ASN A 27 1.65 14.26 14.90
C ASN A 27 2.20 13.34 13.80
N GLY A 28 3.49 13.00 13.86
CA GLY A 28 4.13 12.08 12.90
C GLY A 28 3.54 10.67 12.90
N ARG A 29 2.77 10.28 13.92
CA ARG A 29 2.16 8.93 14.03
C ARG A 29 0.81 8.78 13.31
N GLY A 30 0.24 9.85 12.78
CA GLY A 30 -1.04 9.82 12.07
C GLY A 30 -1.02 8.87 10.87
N LEU A 31 0.05 8.95 10.08
CA LEU A 31 0.28 8.09 8.92
C LEU A 31 0.36 6.61 9.32
N ALA A 32 1.18 6.28 10.31
CA ALA A 32 1.30 4.92 10.85
C ALA A 32 -0.03 4.37 11.40
N ALA A 33 -0.97 5.22 11.83
CA ALA A 33 -2.30 4.78 12.25
C ALA A 33 -3.15 4.31 11.07
N ILE A 34 -3.08 5.01 9.93
CA ILE A 34 -3.75 4.61 8.69
C ILE A 34 -3.15 3.31 8.16
N HIS A 35 -1.81 3.19 8.10
CA HIS A 35 -1.13 1.97 7.67
C HIS A 35 -1.53 0.75 8.49
N ARG A 36 -1.65 0.89 9.81
CA ARG A 36 -2.11 -0.19 10.69
C ARG A 36 -3.49 -0.73 10.31
N LEU A 37 -4.40 0.10 9.79
CA LEU A 37 -5.71 -0.36 9.30
C LEU A 37 -5.55 -1.28 8.09
N TYR A 38 -4.75 -0.88 7.11
CA TYR A 38 -4.51 -1.68 5.91
C TYR A 38 -3.73 -2.96 6.19
N LEU A 39 -2.76 -2.92 7.11
CA LEU A 39 -2.01 -4.11 7.55
C LEU A 39 -2.92 -5.14 8.24
N ARG A 40 -3.97 -4.70 8.95
CA ARG A 40 -4.97 -5.60 9.51
C ARG A 40 -5.77 -6.29 8.41
N ASP A 41 -6.16 -5.57 7.36
CA ASP A 41 -6.91 -6.14 6.24
C ASP A 41 -6.10 -7.17 5.46
N LEU A 42 -4.82 -6.87 5.19
CA LEU A 42 -3.88 -7.84 4.62
C LEU A 42 -3.75 -9.08 5.50
N SER A 43 -3.58 -8.89 6.82
CA SER A 43 -3.46 -10.02 7.75
C SER A 43 -4.70 -10.90 7.78
N ALA A 44 -5.90 -10.32 7.65
CA ALA A 44 -7.15 -11.06 7.58
C ALA A 44 -7.25 -11.94 6.31
N VAL A 45 -6.75 -11.46 5.16
CA VAL A 45 -6.73 -12.28 3.94
C VAL A 45 -5.63 -13.34 3.97
N GLY A 46 -4.47 -13.03 4.55
CA GLY A 46 -3.46 -14.04 4.84
C GLY A 46 -4.00 -15.18 5.71
N ALA A 47 -4.78 -14.85 6.74
CA ALA A 47 -5.46 -15.85 7.57
C ALA A 47 -6.47 -16.68 6.78
N LEU A 48 -7.32 -16.05 5.94
CA LEU A 48 -8.25 -16.77 5.07
C LEU A 48 -7.54 -17.74 4.11
N MET A 49 -6.41 -17.35 3.52
CA MET A 49 -5.60 -18.25 2.69
C MET A 49 -5.06 -19.43 3.50
N GLY A 50 -4.67 -19.21 4.76
CA GLY A 50 -4.30 -20.27 5.69
C GLY A 50 -5.44 -21.25 5.96
N ASP A 51 -6.65 -20.73 6.21
CA ASP A 51 -7.84 -21.54 6.45
C ASP A 51 -8.23 -22.38 5.23
N ILE A 52 -8.11 -21.82 4.01
CA ILE A 52 -8.37 -22.56 2.76
C ILE A 52 -7.35 -23.70 2.60
N ARG A 53 -6.07 -23.45 2.86
CA ARG A 53 -5.03 -24.52 2.84
C ARG A 53 -5.28 -25.62 3.85
N ALA A 54 -5.85 -25.27 5.01
CA ALA A 54 -6.21 -26.22 6.06
C ALA A 54 -7.54 -26.96 5.77
N GLY A 55 -8.24 -26.63 4.67
CA GLY A 55 -9.55 -27.21 4.33
C GLY A 55 -10.70 -26.70 5.21
N LEU A 56 -10.50 -25.61 5.96
CA LEU A 56 -11.49 -25.00 6.84
C LEU A 56 -12.44 -24.04 6.10
N ARG A 57 -12.03 -23.57 4.91
CA ARG A 57 -12.75 -22.61 4.06
C ARG A 57 -12.61 -22.98 2.59
N GLN A 58 -13.49 -22.44 1.74
CA GLN A 58 -13.53 -22.76 0.31
C GLN A 58 -12.74 -21.74 -0.52
N PRO A 59 -12.03 -22.14 -1.60
CA PRO A 59 -11.27 -21.21 -2.45
C PRO A 59 -12.10 -20.06 -3.02
N GLY A 60 -13.39 -20.30 -3.31
CA GLY A 60 -14.30 -19.28 -3.82
C GLY A 60 -14.55 -18.09 -2.89
N GLU A 61 -14.19 -18.22 -1.61
CA GLU A 61 -14.32 -17.14 -0.61
C GLU A 61 -13.19 -16.12 -0.70
N LEU A 62 -12.08 -16.45 -1.37
CA LEU A 62 -10.90 -15.60 -1.44
C LEU A 62 -11.13 -14.37 -2.34
N ALA A 63 -11.78 -14.53 -3.49
CA ALA A 63 -11.98 -13.40 -4.41
C ALA A 63 -12.89 -12.31 -3.84
N PRO A 64 -14.03 -12.62 -3.20
CA PRO A 64 -14.80 -11.63 -2.44
C PRO A 64 -13.99 -10.97 -1.32
N ALA A 65 -13.13 -11.70 -0.59
CA ALA A 65 -12.31 -11.14 0.48
C ALA A 65 -11.24 -10.17 -0.05
N VAL A 66 -10.50 -10.57 -1.09
CA VAL A 66 -9.54 -9.70 -1.79
C VAL A 66 -10.24 -8.48 -2.36
N ARG A 67 -11.42 -8.65 -2.97
CA ARG A 67 -12.19 -7.51 -3.49
C ARG A 67 -12.78 -6.63 -2.39
N GLY A 68 -13.04 -7.22 -1.23
CA GLY A 68 -13.64 -6.63 -0.06
C GLY A 68 -12.69 -5.80 0.79
N MET A 69 -11.38 -5.94 0.60
CA MET A 69 -10.38 -5.15 1.34
C MET A 69 -10.62 -3.67 1.09
N PRO A 70 -10.69 -2.81 2.12
CA PRO A 70 -10.69 -1.36 1.97
C PRO A 70 -9.60 -0.85 1.00
N MET A 71 -8.39 -1.42 1.05
CA MET A 71 -7.33 -1.11 0.09
C MET A 71 -7.76 -1.38 -1.37
N ALA A 72 -8.34 -2.55 -1.67
CA ALA A 72 -8.80 -2.92 -3.00
C ALA A 72 -10.15 -2.26 -3.41
N GLN A 73 -11.01 -1.90 -2.45
CA GLN A 73 -12.26 -1.17 -2.67
C GLN A 73 -11.98 0.31 -2.97
N ASN A 74 -11.05 0.93 -2.25
CA ASN A 74 -10.62 2.31 -2.47
C ASN A 74 -9.93 2.49 -3.83
N LEU A 75 -9.40 1.43 -4.42
CA LEU A 75 -8.91 1.39 -5.81
C LEU A 75 -10.03 1.35 -6.86
N ARG A 76 -11.27 1.01 -6.47
CA ARG A 76 -12.42 0.87 -7.39
C ARG A 76 -13.48 1.96 -7.25
N LEU A 77 -13.46 2.77 -6.20
CA LEU A 77 -14.56 3.69 -5.87
C LEU A 77 -14.23 5.16 -6.21
N PHE A 78 -14.34 5.52 -7.50
CA PHE A 78 -15.02 6.76 -7.94
C PHE A 78 -15.37 6.67 -9.43
N GLY A 79 -16.66 6.74 -9.76
CA GLY A 79 -17.14 6.62 -11.14
C GLY A 79 -18.66 6.73 -11.28
N THR A 80 -19.19 7.95 -11.17
CA THR A 80 -20.35 8.41 -11.95
C THR A 80 -20.00 9.81 -12.44
N ALA A 81 -20.16 10.23 -13.69
CA ALA A 81 -20.58 9.61 -14.93
C ALA A 81 -19.92 10.43 -16.07
N CYS A 82 -19.71 9.80 -17.22
CA CYS A 82 -19.14 10.32 -18.47
C CYS A 82 -17.62 10.12 -18.66
N GLY A 83 -17.28 9.23 -19.60
CA GLY A 83 -16.09 9.36 -20.43
C GLY A 83 -15.04 8.27 -20.20
N ALA A 84 -14.81 7.47 -21.24
CA ALA A 84 -13.90 6.32 -21.29
C ALA A 84 -12.39 6.67 -21.23
N SER A 85 -11.96 7.63 -20.40
CA SER A 85 -10.54 8.03 -20.31
C SER A 85 -9.99 8.48 -18.93
N CYS A 86 -10.66 8.26 -17.78
CA CYS A 86 -10.06 8.60 -16.47
C CYS A 86 -10.14 7.45 -15.46
N ARG A 87 -8.98 6.82 -15.18
CA ARG A 87 -8.80 5.81 -14.12
C ARG A 87 -8.42 6.51 -12.81
N ALA A 88 -9.18 6.24 -11.74
CA ALA A 88 -8.87 6.70 -10.38
C ALA A 88 -7.95 5.69 -9.67
N ILE A 89 -7.00 6.22 -8.90
CA ILE A 89 -6.02 5.51 -8.07
C ILE A 89 -6.45 5.63 -6.59
N THR A 90 -5.97 4.72 -5.75
CA THR A 90 -6.05 4.61 -4.28
C THR A 90 -6.21 5.92 -3.49
N THR A 91 -7.29 6.10 -2.72
CA THR A 91 -7.56 7.33 -1.94
C THR A 91 -6.45 7.73 -0.96
N HIS A 92 -5.73 6.80 -0.33
CA HIS A 92 -4.63 7.09 0.61
C HIS A 92 -3.36 7.54 -0.09
N HIS A 93 -2.81 6.72 -1.01
CA HIS A 93 -1.62 7.11 -1.78
C HIS A 93 -1.86 8.34 -2.67
N GLN A 94 -3.11 8.61 -3.09
CA GLN A 94 -3.45 9.88 -3.75
C GLN A 94 -3.37 11.07 -2.80
N ILE A 95 -3.89 10.94 -1.58
CA ILE A 95 -3.75 11.99 -0.57
C ILE A 95 -2.27 12.24 -0.30
N GLU A 96 -1.45 11.21 -0.23
CA GLU A 96 -0.01 11.36 -0.14
C GLU A 96 0.59 12.10 -1.33
N ASP A 97 0.42 11.55 -2.53
CA ASP A 97 1.08 12.05 -3.73
C ASP A 97 0.68 13.49 -4.08
N PHE A 98 -0.59 13.84 -3.88
CA PHE A 98 -1.19 15.11 -4.32
C PHE A 98 -1.39 16.13 -3.20
N HIS A 99 -1.37 15.72 -1.92
CA HIS A 99 -1.58 16.65 -0.80
C HIS A 99 -0.49 16.59 0.26
N LEU A 100 -0.06 15.42 0.73
CA LEU A 100 0.93 15.30 1.80
C LEU A 100 2.34 15.63 1.30
N TYR A 101 2.80 14.92 0.26
CA TYR A 101 4.15 15.05 -0.26
C TYR A 101 4.44 16.46 -0.77
N PRO A 102 3.53 17.16 -1.47
CA PRO A 102 3.76 18.56 -1.85
C PRO A 102 4.00 19.50 -0.65
N GLN A 103 3.38 19.25 0.51
CA GLN A 103 3.61 20.04 1.73
C GLN A 103 4.99 19.79 2.36
N LEU A 104 5.58 18.63 2.10
CA LEU A 104 6.97 18.32 2.47
C LEU A 104 7.96 18.85 1.42
N GLU A 105 7.61 18.78 0.13
CA GLU A 105 8.46 19.24 -0.98
C GLU A 105 8.71 20.74 -0.94
N VAL A 106 7.69 21.54 -0.56
CA VAL A 106 7.81 23.00 -0.44
C VAL A 106 8.82 23.43 0.62
N GLN A 107 9.24 22.53 1.53
CA GLN A 107 10.29 22.81 2.51
C GLN A 107 11.69 22.84 1.89
N GLY A 108 11.85 22.40 0.64
CA GLY A 108 13.08 22.57 -0.12
C GLY A 108 14.24 21.66 0.29
N ASN A 109 13.97 20.55 0.99
CA ASN A 109 15.00 19.59 1.39
C ASN A 109 15.24 18.56 0.29
N GLU A 110 16.37 18.65 -0.42
CA GLU A 110 16.68 17.79 -1.57
C GLU A 110 16.71 16.29 -1.22
N VAL A 111 17.22 15.95 -0.03
CA VAL A 111 17.33 14.55 0.42
C VAL A 111 15.94 13.97 0.73
N LEU A 112 15.10 14.74 1.41
CA LEU A 112 13.70 14.36 1.64
C LEU A 112 12.93 14.25 0.31
N ASN A 113 13.15 15.15 -0.64
CA ASN A 113 12.50 15.11 -1.94
C ASN A 113 12.88 13.84 -2.73
N ALA A 114 14.09 13.32 -2.58
CA ALA A 114 14.49 12.04 -3.15
C ALA A 114 13.70 10.87 -2.55
N VAL A 115 13.44 10.90 -1.22
CA VAL A 115 12.57 9.92 -0.55
C VAL A 115 11.14 9.99 -1.09
N LEU A 116 10.56 11.17 -1.19
CA LEU A 116 9.19 11.36 -1.71
C LEU A 116 9.09 10.89 -3.17
N PHE A 117 10.10 11.20 -3.99
CA PHE A 117 10.17 10.71 -5.36
C PHE A 117 10.26 9.18 -5.44
N ARG A 118 11.01 8.54 -4.55
CA ARG A 118 11.07 7.08 -4.44
C ARG A 118 9.72 6.50 -4.01
N LEU A 119 9.05 7.07 -3.00
CA LEU A 119 7.74 6.61 -2.53
C LEU A 119 6.69 6.63 -3.64
N ARG A 120 6.64 7.69 -4.48
CA ARG A 120 5.75 7.74 -5.66
C ARG A 120 6.04 6.66 -6.71
N GLN A 121 7.28 6.18 -6.80
CA GLN A 121 7.60 5.05 -7.68
C GLN A 121 7.13 3.73 -7.06
N GLU A 122 7.27 3.59 -5.75
CA GLU A 122 6.76 2.42 -5.01
C GLU A 122 5.24 2.36 -5.08
N HIS A 123 4.51 3.48 -4.98
CA HIS A 123 3.05 3.55 -5.17
C HIS A 123 2.61 2.94 -6.50
N ARG A 124 3.27 3.33 -7.61
CA ARG A 124 2.99 2.78 -8.94
C ARG A 124 3.29 1.28 -9.04
N GLY A 125 4.32 0.81 -8.33
CA GLY A 125 4.60 -0.62 -8.21
C GLY A 125 3.52 -1.37 -7.42
N LEU A 126 3.06 -0.82 -6.29
CA LEU A 126 2.00 -1.38 -5.47
C LEU A 126 0.66 -1.44 -6.22
N GLU A 127 0.30 -0.40 -6.97
CA GLU A 127 -0.87 -0.40 -7.86
C GLU A 127 -0.85 -1.60 -8.81
N HIS A 128 0.27 -1.80 -9.50
CA HIS A 128 0.44 -2.93 -10.40
C HIS A 128 0.29 -4.28 -9.67
N LEU A 129 0.85 -4.41 -8.46
CA LEU A 129 0.72 -5.63 -7.66
C LEU A 129 -0.73 -5.91 -7.23
N ILE A 130 -1.52 -4.87 -6.99
CA ILE A 130 -2.93 -5.01 -6.67
C ILE A 130 -3.74 -5.43 -7.91
N GLU A 131 -3.43 -4.88 -9.08
CA GLU A 131 -4.05 -5.29 -10.35
C GLU A 131 -3.83 -6.78 -10.63
N VAL A 132 -2.57 -7.25 -10.58
CA VAL A 132 -2.27 -8.67 -10.86
C VAL A 132 -2.84 -9.63 -9.80
N LEU A 133 -2.98 -9.17 -8.54
CA LEU A 133 -3.67 -9.94 -7.51
C LEU A 133 -5.18 -10.04 -7.81
N ALA A 134 -5.80 -8.93 -8.22
CA ALA A 134 -7.22 -8.92 -8.58
C ALA A 134 -7.50 -9.85 -9.76
N GLU A 135 -6.67 -9.83 -10.80
CA GLU A 135 -6.77 -10.76 -11.94
C GLU A 135 -6.64 -12.22 -11.50
N ALA A 136 -5.68 -12.53 -10.62
CA ALA A 136 -5.49 -13.89 -10.09
C ALA A 136 -6.70 -14.35 -9.25
N ALA A 137 -7.29 -13.44 -8.47
CA ALA A 137 -8.48 -13.71 -7.67
C ALA A 137 -9.72 -13.93 -8.57
N ASP A 138 -9.87 -13.17 -9.66
CA ASP A 138 -10.95 -13.34 -10.64
C ASP A 138 -10.83 -14.69 -11.38
N ALA A 139 -9.60 -15.08 -11.74
CA ALA A 139 -9.34 -16.39 -12.34
C ALA A 139 -9.69 -17.52 -11.37
N LEU A 140 -9.34 -17.40 -10.08
CA LEU A 140 -9.69 -18.37 -9.05
C LEU A 140 -11.20 -18.46 -8.80
N ALA A 141 -11.92 -17.34 -8.87
CA ALA A 141 -13.38 -17.34 -8.72
C ALA A 141 -14.08 -18.08 -9.86
N THR A 142 -13.49 -18.06 -11.06
CA THR A 142 -14.01 -18.74 -12.24
C THR A 142 -13.65 -20.23 -12.24
N ASP A 143 -12.44 -20.58 -11.82
CA ASP A 143 -11.93 -21.95 -11.71
C ASP A 143 -11.19 -22.13 -10.37
N PRO A 144 -11.83 -22.74 -9.35
CA PRO A 144 -11.28 -22.90 -8.01
C PRO A 144 -10.27 -24.07 -7.92
N SER A 145 -9.42 -24.24 -8.93
CA SER A 145 -8.41 -25.30 -8.97
C SER A 145 -7.22 -25.00 -8.04
N PRO A 146 -6.53 -26.04 -7.50
CA PRO A 146 -5.37 -25.85 -6.63
C PRO A 146 -4.29 -24.96 -7.24
N ALA A 147 -4.01 -25.10 -8.54
CA ALA A 147 -3.03 -24.29 -9.25
C ALA A 147 -3.42 -22.80 -9.30
N ARG A 148 -4.71 -22.48 -9.47
CA ARG A 148 -5.19 -21.09 -9.44
C ARG A 148 -5.13 -20.50 -8.04
N PHE A 149 -5.38 -21.33 -7.02
CA PHE A 149 -5.24 -20.92 -5.63
C PHE A 149 -3.79 -20.58 -5.30
N ASP A 150 -2.85 -21.46 -5.67
CA ASP A 150 -1.42 -21.23 -5.46
C ASP A 150 -0.93 -19.97 -6.18
N ALA A 151 -1.37 -19.76 -7.42
CA ALA A 151 -1.06 -18.53 -8.15
C ALA A 151 -1.58 -17.29 -7.42
N CYS A 152 -2.85 -17.27 -6.99
CA CYS A 152 -3.41 -16.15 -6.24
C CYS A 152 -2.67 -15.91 -4.91
N ALA A 153 -2.33 -16.97 -4.18
CA ALA A 153 -1.59 -16.91 -2.94
C ALA A 153 -0.17 -16.35 -3.13
N GLU A 154 0.51 -16.69 -4.23
CA GLU A 154 1.82 -16.14 -4.57
C GLU A 154 1.75 -14.63 -4.82
N ARG A 155 0.76 -14.16 -5.59
CA ARG A 155 0.57 -12.72 -5.88
C ARG A 155 0.24 -11.95 -4.60
N PHE A 156 -0.62 -12.51 -3.75
CA PHE A 156 -0.93 -11.92 -2.46
C PHE A 156 0.31 -11.83 -1.56
N ALA A 157 1.11 -12.89 -1.48
CA ALA A 157 2.33 -12.88 -0.68
C ALA A 157 3.34 -11.83 -1.20
N ALA A 158 3.43 -11.62 -2.51
CA ALA A 158 4.23 -10.56 -3.11
C ALA A 158 3.73 -9.17 -2.70
N LEU A 159 2.41 -8.92 -2.82
CA LEU A 159 1.79 -7.67 -2.40
C LEU A 159 1.97 -7.40 -0.91
N ASP A 160 1.68 -8.38 -0.04
CA ASP A 160 1.78 -8.23 1.42
C ASP A 160 3.21 -7.87 1.85
N ARG A 161 4.22 -8.54 1.28
CA ARG A 161 5.63 -8.19 1.53
C ARG A 161 5.95 -6.77 1.07
N ALA A 162 5.53 -6.39 -0.14
CA ALA A 162 5.81 -5.08 -0.71
C ALA A 162 5.15 -3.96 0.11
N VAL A 163 3.86 -4.09 0.46
CA VAL A 163 3.12 -3.11 1.27
C VAL A 163 3.75 -2.95 2.65
N ARG A 164 4.08 -4.05 3.35
CA ARG A 164 4.75 -3.98 4.65
C ARG A 164 6.12 -3.31 4.58
N SER A 165 6.87 -3.56 3.49
CA SER A 165 8.17 -2.93 3.29
C SER A 165 8.05 -1.44 2.99
N HIS A 166 7.06 -1.08 2.18
CA HIS A 166 6.75 0.28 1.79
C HIS A 166 6.29 1.13 2.98
N PHE A 167 5.26 0.68 3.72
CA PHE A 167 4.75 1.42 4.88
C PHE A 167 5.81 1.65 5.94
N ARG A 168 6.65 0.64 6.25
CA ARG A 168 7.75 0.83 7.19
C ARG A 168 8.70 1.93 6.72
N TYR A 169 9.10 1.90 5.45
CA TYR A 169 10.01 2.89 4.91
C TYR A 169 9.40 4.29 4.90
N GLU A 170 8.12 4.41 4.53
CA GLU A 170 7.44 5.69 4.59
C GLU A 170 7.33 6.22 6.02
N GLU A 171 6.90 5.37 6.97
CA GLU A 171 6.82 5.73 8.38
C GLU A 171 8.17 6.20 8.95
N ASP A 172 9.25 5.47 8.64
CA ASP A 172 10.59 5.75 9.14
C ASP A 172 11.17 7.04 8.53
N GLU A 173 10.98 7.27 7.24
CA GLU A 173 11.65 8.36 6.53
C GLU A 173 10.86 9.67 6.48
N ILE A 174 9.53 9.61 6.40
CA ILE A 174 8.70 10.84 6.29
C ILE A 174 7.86 11.11 7.53
N GLY A 175 7.58 10.12 8.39
CA GLY A 175 6.88 10.32 9.66
C GLY A 175 7.49 11.41 10.53
N PRO A 176 8.82 11.42 10.76
CA PRO A 176 9.49 12.49 11.48
C PRO A 176 9.38 13.86 10.80
N ALA A 177 9.47 13.91 9.47
CA ALA A 177 9.35 15.16 8.71
C ALA A 177 7.93 15.75 8.83
N ILE A 178 6.89 14.92 8.77
CA ILE A 178 5.49 15.33 8.98
C ILE A 178 5.33 16.00 10.34
N GLY A 179 5.86 15.37 11.39
CA GLY A 179 5.87 15.93 12.74
C GLY A 179 6.62 17.24 12.83
N TYR A 180 7.85 17.28 12.30
CA TYR A 180 8.74 18.44 12.35
C TYR A 180 8.14 19.67 11.66
N TYR A 181 7.61 19.50 10.45
CA TYR A 181 7.04 20.59 9.64
C TYR A 181 5.56 20.87 9.97
N GLY A 182 4.94 20.10 10.85
CA GLY A 182 3.54 20.29 11.25
C GLY A 182 2.54 20.01 10.12
N VAL A 183 2.87 19.08 9.22
CA VAL A 183 2.01 18.67 8.10
C VAL A 183 0.84 17.84 8.65
N ARG A 184 -0.36 18.09 8.13
CA ARG A 184 -1.58 17.37 8.56
C ARG A 184 -1.80 16.12 7.71
N VAL A 185 -2.11 15.02 8.40
CA VAL A 185 -2.52 13.72 7.85
C VAL A 185 -3.99 13.49 8.16
#